data_AF-A0A6A4L7F8-F1
#
_entry.id   AF-A0A6A4L7F8-F1
#
_cell.length_a   1.000
_cell.length_b   1.000
_cell.length_c   1.000
_cell.angle_alpha   90.00
_cell.angle_beta   90.00
_cell.angle_gamma   90.00
#
_symmetry.space_group_name_H-M   'P 1'
#
loop_
_entity.id
_entity.type
_entity.pdbx_description
1 polymer ?
#
loop_
_entity_poly.entity_id
_entity_poly.type
_entity_poly.pdbx_seq_one_letter_code
_entity_poly.pdbx_strand_id
1 'polypeptide(L)'
;MHNNRPFLLSLLLLLLCAVVAHGRLISDGGLHQPPELIRLKPSAAASSCDQTYGFLPCTTTVLGNLFLILAYGYLMYLGATYLTSGSEMLLEIVGPGIIGGLFLPILGALPDAMLILEGLFRSATVGLQLSGLSGSTTTAQSQVSVGMGLLAGSTVMLLTLIWGTCVIVGKCDLQNSLAIDGKDTVGFSLTGSGVSTDIWTSYAARIMAVSVVPFLVVQLPQLLSSTSGRHLAVLIALIVSLSLLIAYCVYQVFQPWIQRRKLEYAKHKHVMSGVLRHLKKRALGRLHGDDGKPNEEVIKTLFYSIDGNNDGYISATEMRAFIVGVQFDEVNLDQDDAINKVMSDFDTSHDERIDFPEFVNGISKWLGEAKSSGVDSHDAGPDTIKYLDDFHQQTKREQDHLGDQSSVDQSDEMVEGVEKPKWTSIKAALLLLLGTLIAAAFADPLVDAVDNFSDATSIPSFFISFIALPWATNSSESVSAIIFASRKRQRSASLTFSELYGAATMNNLLCLAVFLALVYIRDLTWEFSAEVLVIVVVCLVMGAFASFRTTFPLWTSFVAFLLYPLSLALVYVLDYILGWS
;
A
#
# COMPACT_ATOMS: atom_id res chain seq x y z
N MET A 1 26.31 4.85 5.25
CA MET A 1 26.67 3.74 4.33
C MET A 1 25.76 2.52 4.55
N HIS A 2 24.43 2.66 4.43
CA HIS A 2 23.50 1.56 4.73
C HIS A 2 22.34 1.42 3.73
N ASN A 3 22.54 1.81 2.47
CA ASN A 3 21.49 1.75 1.44
C ASN A 3 21.74 0.73 0.31
N ASN A 4 22.76 -0.13 0.43
CA ASN A 4 23.10 -1.09 -0.63
C ASN A 4 22.55 -2.49 -0.42
N ARG A 5 21.79 -2.78 0.66
CA ARG A 5 21.26 -4.12 0.92
C ARG A 5 20.29 -4.66 -0.14
N PRO A 6 19.32 -3.89 -0.69
CA PRO A 6 18.46 -4.42 -1.76
C PRO A 6 19.23 -4.58 -3.08
N PHE A 7 20.21 -3.69 -3.34
CA PHE A 7 21.09 -3.80 -4.49
C PHE A 7 22.03 -5.01 -4.38
N LEU A 8 22.55 -5.30 -3.18
CA LEU A 8 23.36 -6.50 -2.92
C LEU A 8 22.53 -7.76 -3.02
N LEU A 9 21.27 -7.77 -2.58
CA LEU A 9 20.37 -8.92 -2.74
C LEU A 9 19.99 -9.15 -4.20
N SER A 10 19.72 -8.08 -4.95
CA SER A 10 19.50 -8.14 -6.40
C SER A 10 20.76 -8.59 -7.14
N LEU A 11 21.93 -8.12 -6.73
CA LEU A 11 23.22 -8.53 -7.29
C LEU A 11 23.54 -9.97 -6.92
N LEU A 12 23.18 -10.42 -5.71
CA LEU A 12 23.38 -11.78 -5.23
C LEU A 12 22.41 -12.76 -5.91
N LEU A 13 21.17 -12.35 -6.19
CA LEU A 13 20.23 -13.10 -7.04
C LEU A 13 20.70 -13.13 -8.49
N LEU A 14 21.19 -12.02 -9.04
CA LEU A 14 21.80 -11.98 -10.38
C LEU A 14 23.07 -12.84 -10.45
N LEU A 15 23.90 -12.85 -9.40
CA LEU A 15 25.07 -13.70 -9.27
C LEU A 15 24.70 -15.17 -9.07
N LEU A 16 23.64 -15.48 -8.33
CA LEU A 16 23.11 -16.85 -8.20
C LEU A 16 22.54 -17.34 -9.53
N CYS A 17 21.82 -16.50 -10.27
CA CYS A 17 21.41 -16.78 -11.64
C CYS A 17 22.61 -16.93 -12.58
N ALA A 18 23.65 -16.11 -12.43
CA ALA A 18 24.88 -16.21 -13.21
C ALA A 18 25.72 -17.44 -12.86
N VAL A 19 25.74 -17.89 -11.60
CA VAL A 19 26.42 -19.11 -11.13
C VAL A 19 25.67 -20.36 -11.58
N VAL A 20 24.33 -20.33 -11.60
CA VAL A 20 23.51 -21.41 -12.18
C VAL A 20 23.66 -21.45 -13.71
N ALA A 21 23.88 -20.32 -14.37
CA ALA A 21 24.20 -20.25 -15.80
C ALA A 21 25.66 -20.63 -16.13
N HIS A 22 26.64 -20.25 -15.30
CA HIS A 22 28.06 -20.58 -15.46
C HIS A 22 28.40 -22.01 -15.06
N GLY A 23 27.55 -22.69 -14.28
CA GLY A 23 27.69 -24.13 -13.99
C GLY A 23 27.60 -25.04 -15.22
N ARG A 24 27.35 -24.49 -16.42
CA ARG A 24 27.32 -25.20 -17.70
C ARG A 24 28.31 -24.69 -18.77
N LEU A 25 29.24 -23.80 -18.43
CA LEU A 25 30.10 -23.17 -19.44
C LEU A 25 31.58 -23.11 -19.05
N ILE A 26 32.18 -24.26 -18.72
CA ILE A 26 33.64 -24.46 -18.78
C ILE A 26 33.95 -25.88 -19.25
N SER A 27 34.34 -26.05 -20.52
CA SER A 27 35.56 -26.78 -20.91
C SER A 27 35.79 -26.61 -22.43
N ASP A 28 36.94 -25.99 -22.75
CA ASP A 28 37.42 -25.59 -24.08
C ASP A 28 37.68 -26.76 -25.05
N GLY A 29 37.74 -26.41 -26.33
CA GLY A 29 37.99 -27.33 -27.44
C GLY A 29 39.39 -27.96 -27.48
N GLY A 30 39.49 -29.06 -28.23
CA GLY A 30 40.75 -29.74 -28.53
C GLY A 30 40.55 -31.16 -29.06
N LEU A 31 41.23 -31.46 -30.15
CA LEU A 31 41.18 -32.67 -30.99
C LEU A 31 41.67 -33.95 -30.26
N HIS A 32 41.11 -35.12 -30.66
CA HIS A 32 41.55 -36.52 -30.46
C HIS A 32 40.79 -37.44 -29.44
N GLN A 33 40.76 -38.73 -29.81
CA GLN A 33 39.91 -39.89 -29.46
C GLN A 33 40.00 -40.48 -28.01
N PRO A 34 39.15 -41.47 -27.61
CA PRO A 34 38.52 -41.61 -26.29
C PRO A 34 39.23 -42.62 -25.34
N PRO A 35 38.73 -42.90 -24.10
CA PRO A 35 37.69 -43.94 -23.91
C PRO A 35 36.66 -43.69 -22.78
N GLU A 36 35.65 -44.57 -22.81
CA GLU A 36 34.52 -44.84 -21.91
C GLU A 36 34.63 -44.43 -20.43
N LEU A 37 33.69 -43.61 -19.95
CA LEU A 37 32.94 -43.86 -18.71
C LEU A 37 31.66 -43.00 -18.62
N ILE A 38 30.56 -43.63 -18.22
CA ILE A 38 29.26 -43.04 -17.84
C ILE A 38 28.42 -42.48 -19.01
N ARG A 39 27.79 -43.41 -19.72
CA ARG A 39 26.63 -43.16 -20.58
C ARG A 39 25.40 -42.87 -19.69
N LEU A 40 25.22 -41.62 -19.27
CA LEU A 40 23.91 -41.12 -18.84
C LEU A 40 23.07 -40.97 -20.12
N LYS A 41 22.19 -41.95 -20.37
CA LYS A 41 21.12 -41.85 -21.37
C LYS A 41 20.36 -40.53 -21.16
N PRO A 42 20.15 -39.68 -22.18
CA PRO A 42 19.07 -38.71 -22.17
C PRO A 42 17.78 -39.50 -22.36
N SER A 43 17.23 -40.01 -21.25
CA SER A 43 15.94 -40.69 -21.23
C SER A 43 14.94 -39.83 -20.49
N ALA A 44 14.42 -38.83 -21.19
CA ALA A 44 13.04 -38.36 -21.10
C ALA A 44 12.89 -37.29 -22.16
N ALA A 45 11.92 -37.44 -23.05
CA ALA A 45 11.43 -36.34 -23.86
C ALA A 45 11.01 -35.22 -22.90
N ALA A 46 11.82 -34.16 -22.78
CA ALA A 46 11.45 -33.00 -22.00
C ALA A 46 10.38 -32.26 -22.81
N SER A 47 9.14 -32.30 -22.33
CA SER A 47 8.08 -31.36 -22.70
C SER A 47 8.66 -29.95 -22.72
N SER A 48 8.63 -29.28 -23.87
CA SER A 48 9.20 -27.95 -24.05
C SER A 48 8.50 -26.98 -23.09
N CYS A 49 9.26 -26.44 -22.14
CA CYS A 49 8.82 -25.30 -21.34
C CYS A 49 9.16 -24.05 -22.15
N ASP A 50 8.13 -23.36 -22.65
CA ASP A 50 8.31 -22.17 -23.49
C ASP A 50 8.79 -20.99 -22.64
N GLN A 51 9.96 -20.47 -23.00
CA GLN A 51 10.58 -19.35 -22.30
C GLN A 51 9.89 -18.06 -22.72
N THR A 52 9.27 -17.35 -21.77
CA THR A 52 8.50 -16.10 -21.96
C THR A 52 9.17 -15.08 -22.90
N TYR A 53 10.47 -14.84 -22.73
CA TYR A 53 11.25 -13.94 -23.60
C TYR A 53 12.48 -14.64 -24.24
N GLY A 54 12.53 -15.97 -24.22
CA GLY A 54 13.67 -16.75 -24.75
C GLY A 54 14.96 -16.70 -23.92
N PHE A 55 14.99 -15.97 -22.81
CA PHE A 55 16.14 -15.92 -21.89
C PHE A 55 15.76 -16.11 -20.41
N LEU A 56 14.50 -15.90 -20.05
CA LEU A 56 14.03 -16.08 -18.69
C LEU A 56 13.83 -17.56 -18.37
N PRO A 57 14.13 -18.00 -17.13
CA PRO A 57 14.02 -19.39 -16.72
C PRO A 57 12.57 -19.89 -16.80
N CYS A 58 12.38 -21.08 -17.34
CA CYS A 58 11.12 -21.81 -17.38
C CYS A 58 11.32 -23.18 -16.74
N THR A 59 10.32 -23.69 -16.02
CA THR A 59 10.36 -25.01 -15.39
C THR A 59 8.99 -25.67 -15.38
N THR A 60 8.98 -26.99 -15.49
CA THR A 60 7.75 -27.80 -15.40
C THR A 60 7.57 -28.44 -14.02
N THR A 61 8.51 -28.18 -13.11
CA THR A 61 8.48 -28.75 -11.76
C THR A 61 7.74 -27.83 -10.79
N VAL A 62 6.93 -28.42 -9.89
CA VAL A 62 6.18 -27.67 -8.86
C VAL A 62 7.09 -26.74 -8.05
N LEU A 63 8.22 -27.25 -7.57
CA LEU A 63 9.15 -26.47 -6.74
C LEU A 63 9.87 -25.37 -7.54
N GLY A 64 10.15 -25.63 -8.81
CA GLY A 64 10.71 -24.62 -9.70
C GLY A 64 9.71 -23.48 -9.96
N ASN A 65 8.45 -23.80 -10.26
CA ASN A 65 7.43 -22.79 -10.52
C ASN A 65 7.11 -21.99 -9.26
N LEU A 66 7.08 -22.64 -8.08
CA LEU A 66 6.97 -21.94 -6.81
C LEU A 66 8.11 -20.92 -6.60
N PHE A 67 9.35 -21.32 -6.91
CA PHE A 67 10.49 -20.41 -6.84
C PHE A 67 10.35 -19.23 -7.81
N LEU A 68 9.90 -19.48 -9.04
CA LEU A 68 9.66 -18.43 -10.04
C LEU A 68 8.55 -17.47 -9.61
N ILE A 69 7.43 -17.96 -9.08
CA ILE A 69 6.35 -17.13 -8.53
C ILE A 69 6.90 -16.23 -7.41
N LEU A 70 7.71 -16.76 -6.51
CA LEU A 70 8.30 -15.96 -5.42
C LEU A 70 9.31 -14.92 -5.95
N ALA A 71 10.16 -15.31 -6.90
CA ALA A 71 11.17 -14.42 -7.47
C ALA A 71 10.55 -13.28 -8.29
N TYR A 72 9.65 -13.61 -9.22
CA TYR A 72 8.94 -12.61 -10.03
C TYR A 72 7.94 -11.81 -9.19
N GLY A 73 7.28 -12.43 -8.21
CA GLY A 73 6.44 -11.73 -7.24
C GLY A 73 7.22 -10.70 -6.41
N TYR A 74 8.45 -11.01 -5.99
CA TYR A 74 9.32 -10.04 -5.31
C TYR A 74 9.75 -8.88 -6.24
N LEU A 75 10.00 -9.14 -7.52
CA LEU A 75 10.32 -8.09 -8.49
C LEU A 75 9.09 -7.20 -8.78
N MET A 76 7.90 -7.78 -8.85
CA MET A 76 6.64 -7.03 -8.93
C MET A 76 6.42 -6.16 -7.70
N TYR A 77 6.67 -6.70 -6.50
CA TYR A 77 6.66 -5.93 -5.26
C TYR A 77 7.62 -4.74 -5.28
N LEU A 78 8.83 -4.92 -5.83
CA LEU A 78 9.79 -3.83 -6.01
C LEU A 78 9.25 -2.76 -6.98
N GLY A 79 8.63 -3.18 -8.08
CA GLY A 79 7.95 -2.28 -9.03
C GLY A 79 6.82 -1.48 -8.37
N ALA A 80 5.94 -2.14 -7.62
CA ALA A 80 4.86 -1.53 -6.86
C ALA A 80 5.39 -0.54 -5.80
N THR A 81 6.49 -0.88 -5.12
CA THR A 81 7.14 -0.01 -4.14
C THR A 81 7.67 1.26 -4.81
N TYR A 82 8.35 1.16 -5.96
CA TYR A 82 8.82 2.34 -6.70
C TYR A 82 7.67 3.20 -7.25
N LEU A 83 6.59 2.58 -7.74
CA LEU A 83 5.38 3.29 -8.14
C LEU A 83 4.78 4.05 -6.95
N THR A 84 4.63 3.40 -5.80
CA THR A 84 4.11 4.01 -4.57
C THR A 84 4.98 5.19 -4.15
N SER A 85 6.30 4.99 -3.99
CA SER A 85 7.22 6.06 -3.57
C SER A 85 7.29 7.23 -4.57
N GLY A 86 7.26 6.94 -5.87
CA GLY A 86 7.22 7.97 -6.92
C GLY A 86 5.90 8.74 -6.92
N SER A 87 4.79 8.07 -6.66
CA SER A 87 3.46 8.68 -6.59
C SER A 87 3.34 9.61 -5.38
N GLU A 88 3.84 9.20 -4.21
CA GLU A 88 3.87 10.04 -3.02
C GLU A 88 4.69 11.32 -3.27
N MET A 89 5.91 11.19 -3.80
CA MET A 89 6.73 12.36 -4.18
C MET A 89 6.03 13.30 -5.17
N LEU A 90 5.17 12.77 -6.04
CA LEU A 90 4.42 13.60 -6.99
C LEU A 90 3.28 14.39 -6.30
N LEU A 91 2.65 13.80 -5.27
CA LEU A 91 1.64 14.47 -4.45
C LEU A 91 2.25 15.64 -3.66
N GLU A 92 3.49 15.52 -3.22
CA GLU A 92 4.22 16.61 -2.58
C GLU A 92 4.26 17.86 -3.49
N ILE A 93 4.62 17.68 -4.75
CA ILE A 93 4.94 18.80 -5.66
C ILE A 93 3.69 19.49 -6.21
N VAL A 94 2.63 18.75 -6.50
CA VAL A 94 1.44 19.28 -7.19
C VAL A 94 0.22 19.37 -6.26
N GLY A 95 0.35 18.85 -5.05
CA GLY A 95 -0.66 18.89 -4.00
C GLY A 95 -1.81 17.88 -4.17
N PRO A 96 -2.72 17.83 -3.19
CA PRO A 96 -3.75 16.80 -3.09
C PRO A 96 -4.87 16.93 -4.15
N GLY A 97 -4.88 17.99 -4.99
CA GLY A 97 -5.91 18.26 -5.99
C GLY A 97 -5.96 17.23 -7.12
N ILE A 98 -5.60 17.63 -8.34
CA ILE A 98 -5.70 16.73 -9.52
C ILE A 98 -4.82 15.49 -9.32
N ILE A 99 -3.59 15.64 -8.83
CA ILE A 99 -2.68 14.49 -8.68
C ILE A 99 -3.08 13.56 -7.55
N GLY A 100 -3.47 14.12 -6.40
CA GLY A 100 -3.93 13.34 -5.26
C GLY A 100 -5.22 12.55 -5.56
N GLY A 101 -6.18 13.16 -6.25
CA GLY A 101 -7.49 12.55 -6.53
C GLY A 101 -7.62 11.78 -7.85
N LEU A 102 -6.70 11.94 -8.81
CA LEU A 102 -6.74 11.22 -10.09
C LEU A 102 -5.53 10.30 -10.29
N PHE A 103 -4.32 10.81 -10.09
CA PHE A 103 -3.10 10.06 -10.44
C PHE A 103 -2.73 9.01 -9.38
N LEU A 104 -2.73 9.35 -8.09
CA LEU A 104 -2.37 8.37 -7.06
C LEU A 104 -3.28 7.12 -7.04
N PRO A 105 -4.61 7.26 -7.11
CA PRO A 105 -5.49 6.10 -7.11
C PRO A 105 -5.22 5.19 -8.32
N ILE A 106 -4.99 5.77 -9.50
CA ILE A 106 -4.68 5.01 -10.71
C ILE A 106 -3.32 4.34 -10.60
N LEU A 107 -2.30 5.03 -10.07
CA LEU A 107 -0.95 4.51 -9.89
C LEU A 107 -0.88 3.38 -8.86
N GLY A 108 -1.68 3.42 -7.80
CA GLY A 108 -1.76 2.34 -6.80
C GLY A 108 -2.33 1.04 -7.38
N ALA A 109 -3.37 1.13 -8.20
CA ALA A 109 -3.96 -0.03 -8.89
C ALA A 109 -3.26 -0.40 -10.21
N LEU A 110 -2.17 0.29 -10.57
CA LEU A 110 -1.48 0.10 -11.85
C LEU A 110 -0.78 -1.27 -11.97
N PRO A 111 -0.07 -1.79 -10.95
CA PRO A 111 0.51 -3.14 -11.03
C PRO A 111 -0.54 -4.22 -11.29
N ASP A 112 -1.70 -4.13 -10.62
CA ASP A 112 -2.83 -5.05 -10.80
C ASP A 112 -3.39 -4.92 -12.22
N ALA A 113 -3.60 -3.69 -12.69
CA ALA A 113 -4.06 -3.42 -14.04
C ALA A 113 -3.06 -3.90 -15.12
N MET A 114 -1.74 -3.81 -14.88
CA MET A 114 -0.72 -4.30 -15.81
C MET A 114 -0.73 -5.82 -15.93
N LEU A 115 -0.86 -6.54 -14.81
CA LEU A 115 -0.99 -8.00 -14.83
C LEU A 115 -2.24 -8.46 -15.59
N ILE A 116 -3.33 -7.69 -15.55
CA ILE A 116 -4.56 -7.97 -16.31
C ILE A 116 -4.44 -7.56 -17.79
N LEU A 117 -3.83 -6.41 -18.07
CA LEU A 117 -3.72 -5.83 -19.42
C LEU A 117 -2.65 -6.52 -20.28
N GLU A 118 -1.69 -7.23 -19.68
CA GLU A 118 -0.57 -7.88 -20.37
C GLU A 118 -1.02 -8.87 -21.45
N GLY A 119 -2.09 -9.63 -21.21
CA GLY A 119 -2.67 -10.51 -22.23
C GLY A 119 -3.12 -9.77 -23.50
N LEU A 120 -3.36 -8.45 -23.41
CA LEU A 120 -3.61 -7.59 -24.57
C LEU A 120 -2.31 -7.07 -25.20
N PHE A 121 -1.30 -6.73 -24.40
CA PHE A 121 -0.01 -6.16 -24.85
C PHE A 121 0.87 -7.19 -25.56
N ARG A 122 0.98 -8.42 -25.05
CA ARG A 122 1.74 -9.51 -25.70
C ARG A 122 1.32 -9.74 -27.15
N SER A 123 0.04 -9.55 -27.48
CA SER A 123 -0.42 -9.65 -28.87
C SER A 123 -0.31 -8.36 -29.69
N ALA A 124 -0.07 -7.19 -29.08
CA ALA A 124 0.22 -5.94 -29.79
C ALA A 124 1.71 -5.79 -30.12
N THR A 125 2.62 -6.19 -29.23
CA THR A 125 4.08 -6.13 -29.46
C THR A 125 4.55 -7.19 -30.45
N VAL A 126 3.92 -8.37 -30.47
CA VAL A 126 4.15 -9.40 -31.50
C VAL A 126 3.50 -9.00 -32.85
N GLY A 127 2.63 -7.99 -32.88
CA GLY A 127 2.07 -7.42 -34.11
C GLY A 127 3.10 -6.70 -35.01
N LEU A 128 4.29 -6.39 -34.51
CA LEU A 128 5.40 -5.82 -35.29
C LEU A 128 6.45 -6.85 -35.74
N GLN A 129 6.32 -8.11 -35.33
CA GLN A 129 7.13 -9.22 -35.84
C GLN A 129 6.23 -10.33 -36.36
N LEU A 130 5.95 -10.21 -37.67
CA LEU A 130 5.49 -11.26 -38.58
C LEU A 130 4.18 -11.95 -38.17
N SER A 131 3.13 -11.61 -38.91
CA SER A 131 1.92 -12.41 -39.14
C SER A 131 2.18 -13.92 -39.00
N GLY A 132 1.71 -14.54 -37.91
CA GLY A 132 1.80 -15.99 -37.74
C GLY A 132 1.46 -16.57 -36.37
N LEU A 133 1.67 -15.84 -35.27
CA LEU A 133 1.26 -16.27 -33.93
C LEU A 133 0.63 -15.11 -33.15
N SER A 134 -0.59 -14.73 -33.55
CA SER A 134 -1.50 -14.12 -32.56
C SER A 134 -1.69 -15.13 -31.44
N GLY A 135 -1.37 -14.78 -30.19
CA GLY A 135 -1.64 -15.67 -29.05
C GLY A 135 -3.06 -16.27 -29.17
N SER A 136 -3.16 -17.60 -29.09
CA SER A 136 -4.42 -18.29 -29.31
C SER A 136 -5.45 -17.82 -28.28
N THR A 137 -6.73 -17.88 -28.61
CA THR A 137 -7.83 -17.56 -27.68
C THR A 137 -7.72 -18.34 -26.36
N THR A 138 -7.10 -19.53 -26.40
CA THR A 138 -6.84 -20.39 -25.23
C THR A 138 -5.80 -19.81 -24.26
N THR A 139 -4.69 -19.23 -24.75
CA THR A 139 -3.70 -18.58 -23.88
C THR A 139 -4.24 -17.28 -23.31
N ALA A 140 -5.03 -16.55 -24.10
CA ALA A 140 -5.70 -15.35 -23.61
C ALA A 140 -6.72 -15.68 -22.50
N GLN A 141 -7.43 -16.81 -22.60
CA GLN A 141 -8.38 -17.23 -21.57
C GLN A 141 -7.68 -17.62 -20.25
N SER A 142 -6.52 -18.29 -20.28
CA SER A 142 -5.75 -18.61 -19.06
C SER A 142 -5.21 -17.36 -18.39
N GLN A 143 -4.64 -16.42 -19.14
CA GLN A 143 -4.15 -15.16 -18.62
C GLN A 143 -5.27 -14.33 -17.97
N VAL A 144 -6.45 -14.32 -18.59
CA VAL A 144 -7.64 -13.64 -18.05
C VAL A 144 -8.12 -14.31 -16.76
N SER A 145 -8.03 -15.64 -16.63
CA SER A 145 -8.34 -16.32 -15.37
C SER A 145 -7.40 -15.94 -14.23
N VAL A 146 -6.10 -15.78 -14.52
CA VAL A 146 -5.10 -15.29 -13.55
C VAL A 146 -5.43 -13.86 -13.12
N GLY A 147 -5.74 -12.99 -14.08
CA GLY A 147 -6.12 -11.59 -13.85
C GLY A 147 -7.41 -11.44 -13.03
N MET A 148 -8.42 -12.26 -13.29
CA MET A 148 -9.67 -12.28 -12.50
C MET A 148 -9.42 -12.74 -11.06
N GLY A 149 -8.56 -13.75 -10.88
CA GLY A 149 -8.14 -14.20 -9.55
C GLY A 149 -7.37 -13.14 -8.79
N LEU A 150 -6.48 -12.38 -9.45
CA LEU A 150 -5.84 -11.22 -8.83
C LEU A 150 -6.87 -10.15 -8.42
N LEU A 151 -7.79 -9.77 -9.31
CA LEU A 151 -8.82 -8.75 -9.02
C LEU A 151 -9.67 -9.14 -7.79
N ALA A 152 -10.16 -10.38 -7.78
CA ALA A 152 -10.94 -10.92 -6.67
C ALA A 152 -10.09 -11.03 -5.40
N GLY A 153 -8.90 -11.61 -5.52
CA GLY A 153 -7.97 -11.83 -4.42
C GLY A 153 -7.55 -10.52 -3.75
N SER A 154 -7.17 -9.50 -4.52
CA SER A 154 -6.77 -8.19 -4.02
C SER A 154 -7.88 -7.55 -3.20
N THR A 155 -9.09 -7.49 -3.74
CA THR A 155 -10.24 -6.87 -3.07
C THR A 155 -10.65 -7.63 -1.82
N VAL A 156 -10.74 -8.96 -1.91
CA VAL A 156 -11.11 -9.79 -0.77
C VAL A 156 -10.02 -9.73 0.31
N MET A 157 -8.73 -9.83 -0.03
CA MET A 157 -7.61 -9.74 0.92
C MET A 157 -7.61 -8.41 1.68
N LEU A 158 -7.78 -7.29 0.97
CA LEU A 158 -7.83 -5.95 1.58
C LEU A 158 -8.98 -5.84 2.58
N LEU A 159 -10.18 -6.30 2.21
CA LEU A 159 -11.40 -6.19 3.03
C LEU A 159 -11.52 -7.26 4.12
N THR A 160 -10.66 -8.28 4.14
CA THR A 160 -10.72 -9.38 5.11
C THR A 160 -9.45 -9.47 5.94
N LEU A 161 -8.35 -9.93 5.36
CA LEU A 161 -7.09 -10.18 6.06
C LEU A 161 -6.47 -8.88 6.56
N ILE A 162 -6.33 -7.88 5.68
CA ILE A 162 -5.71 -6.60 6.06
C ILE A 162 -6.62 -5.83 6.99
N TRP A 163 -7.90 -5.68 6.63
CA TRP A 163 -8.91 -5.05 7.48
C TRP A 163 -8.96 -5.67 8.90
N GLY A 164 -9.02 -6.99 8.99
CA GLY A 164 -9.06 -7.71 10.27
C GLY A 164 -7.78 -7.52 11.09
N THR A 165 -6.62 -7.52 10.42
CA THR A 165 -5.32 -7.26 11.06
C THR A 165 -5.25 -5.83 11.61
N CYS A 166 -5.73 -4.83 10.86
CA CYS A 166 -5.81 -3.45 11.31
C CYS A 166 -6.69 -3.30 12.56
N VAL A 167 -7.81 -4.04 12.67
CA VAL A 167 -8.65 -4.05 13.89
C VAL A 167 -7.90 -4.64 15.10
N ILE A 168 -7.18 -5.75 14.93
CA ILE A 168 -6.42 -6.38 16.03
C ILE A 168 -5.28 -5.47 16.49
N VAL A 169 -4.49 -4.98 15.54
CA VAL A 169 -3.27 -4.22 15.81
C VAL A 169 -3.59 -2.82 16.32
N GLY A 170 -4.67 -2.21 15.82
CA GLY A 170 -5.14 -0.89 16.26
C GLY A 170 -6.05 -0.89 17.50
N LYS A 171 -6.30 -2.05 18.12
CA LYS A 171 -7.24 -2.17 19.24
C LYS A 171 -6.89 -1.24 20.41
N CYS A 172 -7.93 -0.59 20.93
CA CYS A 172 -7.89 0.25 22.12
C CYS A 172 -9.08 -0.09 23.03
N ASP A 173 -9.01 0.32 24.29
CA ASP A 173 -10.10 0.14 25.26
C ASP A 173 -11.34 0.94 24.83
N LEU A 174 -12.50 0.28 24.84
CA LEU A 174 -13.78 0.91 24.51
C LEU A 174 -14.43 1.47 25.79
N GLN A 175 -14.69 2.77 25.81
CA GLN A 175 -15.53 3.44 26.82
C GLN A 175 -16.71 4.12 26.12
N ASN A 176 -17.95 3.87 26.58
CA ASN A 176 -19.17 4.38 25.93
C ASN A 176 -19.24 4.10 24.42
N SER A 177 -18.78 2.91 24.00
CA SER A 177 -18.69 2.49 22.60
C SER A 177 -17.73 3.32 21.72
N LEU A 178 -16.83 4.12 22.31
CA LEU A 178 -15.76 4.84 21.63
C LEU A 178 -14.39 4.33 22.11
N ALA A 179 -13.45 4.17 21.20
CA ALA A 179 -12.08 3.74 21.48
C ALA A 179 -11.29 4.90 22.07
N ILE A 180 -10.61 4.67 23.20
CA ILE A 180 -9.72 5.66 23.81
C ILE A 180 -8.33 5.54 23.22
N ASP A 181 -7.91 6.60 22.53
CA ASP A 181 -6.60 6.72 21.92
C ASP A 181 -5.45 6.33 22.85
N GLY A 182 -4.59 5.43 22.37
CA GLY A 182 -3.35 5.01 23.04
C GLY A 182 -3.52 4.13 24.27
N LYS A 183 -4.76 3.79 24.67
CA LYS A 183 -5.03 3.00 25.88
C LYS A 183 -5.46 1.58 25.52
N ASP A 184 -4.63 0.60 25.89
CA ASP A 184 -4.89 -0.83 25.68
C ASP A 184 -4.60 -1.60 26.98
N THR A 185 -5.45 -1.39 27.99
CA THR A 185 -5.32 -2.05 29.30
C THR A 185 -6.12 -3.34 29.36
N VAL A 186 -7.17 -3.46 28.54
CA VAL A 186 -8.03 -4.62 28.47
C VAL A 186 -7.47 -5.59 27.43
N GLY A 187 -6.44 -6.36 27.84
CA GLY A 187 -5.66 -7.28 27.01
C GLY A 187 -6.42 -7.91 25.82
N PHE A 188 -7.22 -8.95 26.06
CA PHE A 188 -8.05 -9.58 25.02
C PHE A 188 -9.52 -9.59 25.45
N SER A 189 -10.28 -8.58 25.03
CA SER A 189 -11.73 -8.52 25.23
C SER A 189 -12.45 -8.34 23.90
N LEU A 190 -13.31 -9.31 23.56
CA LEU A 190 -14.01 -9.35 22.29
C LEU A 190 -14.93 -8.14 22.05
N THR A 191 -15.47 -7.56 23.12
CA THR A 191 -16.40 -6.43 23.09
C THR A 191 -15.91 -5.21 23.87
N GLY A 192 -14.90 -5.37 24.74
CA GLY A 192 -14.33 -4.29 25.54
C GLY A 192 -13.13 -3.59 24.91
N SER A 193 -12.58 -4.13 23.80
CA SER A 193 -11.59 -3.44 22.99
C SER A 193 -11.94 -3.46 21.50
N GLY A 194 -11.46 -2.45 20.78
CA GLY A 194 -11.77 -2.27 19.36
C GLY A 194 -11.18 -0.98 18.79
N VAL A 195 -11.59 -0.66 17.58
CA VAL A 195 -11.14 0.53 16.85
C VAL A 195 -12.34 1.43 16.55
N SER A 196 -12.17 2.74 16.69
CA SER A 196 -13.18 3.72 16.28
C SER A 196 -12.67 4.56 15.12
N THR A 197 -13.56 4.88 14.19
CA THR A 197 -13.30 5.71 13.02
C THR A 197 -14.25 6.90 13.00
N ASP A 198 -13.97 7.87 12.15
CA ASP A 198 -14.86 9.00 11.89
C ASP A 198 -16.02 8.64 10.94
N ILE A 199 -16.99 9.55 10.82
CA ILE A 199 -18.16 9.39 9.94
C ILE A 199 -17.76 9.36 8.45
N TRP A 200 -16.67 10.03 8.08
CA TRP A 200 -16.18 10.12 6.71
C TRP A 200 -15.65 8.79 6.20
N THR A 201 -15.06 7.99 7.08
CA THR A 201 -14.68 6.60 6.79
C THR A 201 -15.89 5.76 6.38
N SER A 202 -17.07 5.98 6.99
CA SER A 202 -18.30 5.31 6.59
C SER A 202 -18.80 5.76 5.21
N TYR A 203 -18.56 7.01 4.80
CA TYR A 203 -18.84 7.44 3.41
C TYR A 203 -17.92 6.74 2.40
N ALA A 204 -16.64 6.55 2.72
CA ALA A 204 -15.72 5.77 1.87
C ALA A 204 -16.21 4.32 1.69
N ALA A 205 -16.71 3.68 2.77
CA ALA A 205 -17.31 2.34 2.69
C ALA A 205 -18.57 2.30 1.80
N ARG A 206 -19.39 3.36 1.80
CA ARG A 206 -20.56 3.46 0.89
C ARG A 206 -20.14 3.57 -0.56
N ILE A 207 -19.12 4.36 -0.85
CA ILE A 207 -18.59 4.50 -2.21
C ILE A 207 -18.03 3.17 -2.71
N MET A 208 -17.31 2.45 -1.86
CA MET A 208 -16.87 1.09 -2.16
C MET A 208 -18.06 0.16 -2.43
N ALA A 209 -19.15 0.22 -1.68
CA ALA A 209 -20.33 -0.59 -1.98
C ALA A 209 -20.98 -0.22 -3.33
N VAL A 210 -20.94 1.05 -3.74
CA VAL A 210 -21.41 1.50 -5.07
C VAL A 210 -20.52 0.99 -6.20
N SER A 211 -19.22 0.78 -5.94
CA SER A 211 -18.28 0.22 -6.94
C SER A 211 -18.64 -1.20 -7.40
N VAL A 212 -19.56 -1.87 -6.71
CA VAL A 212 -20.06 -3.21 -7.04
C VAL A 212 -21.07 -3.19 -8.20
N VAL A 213 -21.65 -2.04 -8.53
CA VAL A 213 -22.71 -1.93 -9.56
C VAL A 213 -22.29 -2.49 -10.93
N PRO A 214 -21.11 -2.19 -11.50
CA PRO A 214 -20.68 -2.77 -12.76
C PRO A 214 -20.62 -4.31 -12.73
N PHE A 215 -20.18 -4.90 -11.62
CA PHE A 215 -20.13 -6.36 -11.46
C PHE A 215 -21.53 -6.98 -11.52
N LEU A 216 -22.51 -6.35 -10.87
CA LEU A 216 -23.91 -6.78 -10.94
C LEU A 216 -24.44 -6.72 -12.37
N VAL A 217 -24.10 -5.66 -13.12
CA VAL A 217 -24.52 -5.49 -14.53
C VAL A 217 -23.99 -6.63 -15.41
N VAL A 218 -22.73 -7.04 -15.23
CA VAL A 218 -22.16 -8.15 -16.00
C VAL A 218 -22.82 -9.49 -15.67
N GLN A 219 -23.28 -9.69 -14.44
CA GLN A 219 -23.94 -10.93 -14.02
C GLN A 219 -25.40 -11.08 -14.51
N LEU A 220 -26.07 -9.98 -14.87
CA LEU A 220 -27.49 -9.99 -15.28
C LEU A 220 -27.84 -10.98 -16.42
N PRO A 221 -27.06 -11.12 -17.51
CA PRO A 221 -27.39 -12.06 -18.59
C PRO A 221 -27.35 -13.53 -18.16
N GLN A 222 -26.50 -13.88 -17.20
CA GLN A 222 -26.43 -15.24 -16.66
C GLN A 222 -27.66 -15.52 -15.80
N LEU A 223 -28.10 -14.55 -14.98
CA LEU A 223 -29.34 -14.64 -14.21
C LEU A 223 -30.60 -14.78 -15.09
N LEU A 224 -30.57 -14.17 -16.28
CA LEU A 224 -31.69 -14.17 -17.23
C LEU A 224 -31.58 -15.26 -18.31
N SER A 225 -30.57 -16.14 -18.27
CA SER A 225 -30.32 -17.21 -19.26
C SER A 225 -30.26 -16.74 -20.72
N SER A 226 -29.92 -15.47 -20.96
CA SER A 226 -29.93 -14.87 -22.29
C SER A 226 -28.54 -14.92 -22.92
N THR A 227 -28.37 -15.77 -23.94
CA THR A 227 -27.09 -15.95 -24.65
C THR A 227 -26.78 -14.82 -25.61
N SER A 228 -27.79 -14.21 -26.24
CA SER A 228 -27.63 -13.12 -27.20
C SER A 228 -27.24 -11.78 -26.56
N GLY A 229 -27.44 -11.62 -25.24
CA GLY A 229 -27.19 -10.37 -24.52
C GLY A 229 -25.80 -10.25 -23.88
N ARG A 230 -24.94 -11.28 -23.96
CA ARG A 230 -23.66 -11.30 -23.22
C ARG A 230 -22.70 -10.19 -23.66
N HIS A 231 -22.46 -10.03 -24.96
CA HIS A 231 -21.62 -8.94 -25.48
C HIS A 231 -22.17 -7.55 -25.15
N LEU A 232 -23.48 -7.38 -25.26
CA LEU A 232 -24.15 -6.13 -24.92
C LEU A 232 -23.98 -5.80 -23.44
N ALA A 233 -24.10 -6.78 -22.56
CA ALA A 233 -23.96 -6.59 -21.12
C ALA A 233 -22.51 -6.28 -20.70
N VAL A 234 -21.52 -6.94 -21.29
CA VAL A 234 -20.09 -6.60 -21.11
C VAL A 234 -19.83 -5.15 -21.52
N LEU A 235 -20.38 -4.72 -22.67
CA LEU A 235 -20.25 -3.34 -23.13
C LEU A 235 -20.94 -2.33 -22.20
N ILE A 236 -22.17 -2.63 -21.75
CA ILE A 236 -22.90 -1.77 -20.80
C ILE A 236 -22.12 -1.67 -19.49
N ALA A 237 -21.64 -2.80 -18.96
CA ALA A 237 -20.84 -2.81 -17.74
C ALA A 237 -19.53 -2.04 -17.90
N LEU A 238 -18.86 -2.13 -19.05
CA LEU A 238 -17.66 -1.36 -19.34
C LEU A 238 -17.95 0.14 -19.31
N ILE A 239 -19.04 0.58 -19.97
CA ILE A 239 -19.47 1.99 -19.95
C ILE A 239 -19.79 2.44 -18.53
N VAL A 240 -20.53 1.63 -17.76
CA VAL A 240 -20.87 1.93 -16.36
C VAL A 240 -19.60 2.00 -15.50
N SER A 241 -18.68 1.06 -15.62
CA SER A 241 -17.41 1.04 -14.88
C SER A 241 -16.56 2.28 -15.18
N LEU A 242 -16.40 2.64 -16.45
CA LEU A 242 -15.67 3.85 -16.86
C LEU A 242 -16.37 5.12 -16.37
N SER A 243 -17.70 5.18 -16.43
CA SER A 243 -18.45 6.34 -15.95
C SER A 243 -18.31 6.52 -14.43
N LEU A 244 -18.36 5.43 -13.66
CA LEU A 244 -18.16 5.45 -12.21
C LEU A 244 -16.71 5.76 -11.85
N LEU A 245 -15.73 5.25 -12.61
CA LEU A 245 -14.31 5.58 -12.44
C LEU A 245 -14.09 7.08 -12.63
N ILE A 246 -14.60 7.65 -13.72
CA ILE A 246 -14.49 9.09 -13.99
C ILE A 246 -15.19 9.88 -12.89
N ALA A 247 -16.41 9.48 -12.49
CA ALA A 247 -17.15 10.14 -11.41
C ALA A 247 -16.40 10.09 -10.07
N TYR A 248 -15.78 8.95 -9.74
CA TYR A 248 -14.98 8.78 -8.54
C TYR A 248 -13.72 9.65 -8.57
N CYS A 249 -12.99 9.67 -9.68
CA CYS A 249 -11.82 10.54 -9.84
C CYS A 249 -12.22 12.02 -9.75
N VAL A 250 -13.30 12.44 -10.41
CA VAL A 250 -13.83 13.80 -10.31
C VAL A 250 -14.18 14.15 -8.86
N TYR A 251 -14.87 13.25 -8.17
CA TYR A 251 -15.22 13.42 -6.76
C TYR A 251 -13.97 13.58 -5.88
N GLN A 252 -12.94 12.75 -6.07
CA GLN A 252 -11.69 12.85 -5.33
C GLN A 252 -10.89 14.12 -5.66
N VAL A 253 -10.93 14.60 -6.91
CA VAL A 253 -10.26 15.86 -7.28
C VAL A 253 -10.93 17.06 -6.64
N PHE A 254 -12.27 17.11 -6.58
CA PHE A 254 -13.00 18.19 -5.93
C PHE A 254 -12.98 18.10 -4.40
N GLN A 255 -12.95 16.89 -3.85
CA GLN A 255 -12.86 16.64 -2.42
C GLN A 255 -11.73 15.65 -2.12
N PRO A 256 -10.46 16.09 -2.09
CA PRO A 256 -9.34 15.20 -1.78
C PRO A 256 -9.19 15.04 -0.26
N TRP A 257 -10.25 14.64 0.45
CA TRP A 257 -10.24 14.61 1.92
C TRP A 257 -9.30 13.53 2.47
N ILE A 258 -9.18 12.38 1.80
CA ILE A 258 -8.25 11.31 2.17
C ILE A 258 -6.81 11.82 2.11
N GLN A 259 -6.48 12.51 1.02
CA GLN A 259 -5.14 13.00 0.69
C GLN A 259 -4.78 14.16 1.61
N ARG A 260 -5.73 15.08 1.88
CA ARG A 260 -5.55 16.16 2.86
C ARG A 260 -5.28 15.61 4.26
N ARG A 261 -6.01 14.58 4.70
CA ARG A 261 -5.77 13.96 6.01
C ARG A 261 -4.42 13.27 6.11
N LYS A 262 -4.00 12.55 5.07
CA LYS A 262 -2.68 11.92 4.99
C LYS A 262 -1.58 12.99 5.10
N LEU A 263 -1.73 14.10 4.38
CA LEU A 263 -0.81 15.24 4.44
C LEU A 263 -0.81 15.91 5.82
N GLU A 264 -1.98 16.26 6.38
CA GLU A 264 -2.06 16.91 7.70
C GLU A 264 -1.46 16.06 8.81
N TYR A 265 -1.68 14.74 8.74
CA TYR A 265 -1.12 13.78 9.67
C TYR A 265 0.41 13.70 9.56
N ALA A 266 0.96 13.66 8.34
CA ALA A 266 2.40 13.73 8.11
C ALA A 266 3.00 15.04 8.66
N LYS A 267 2.35 16.18 8.37
CA LYS A 267 2.71 17.50 8.90
C LYS A 267 2.79 17.51 10.43
N HIS A 268 1.78 16.93 11.09
CA HIS A 268 1.74 16.85 12.55
C HIS A 268 2.89 16.02 13.12
N LYS A 269 3.16 14.84 12.54
CA LYS A 269 4.28 13.99 12.94
C LYS A 269 5.61 14.74 12.84
N HIS A 270 5.82 15.53 11.78
CA HIS A 270 7.09 16.26 11.59
C HIS A 270 7.26 17.38 12.61
N VAL A 271 6.21 18.15 12.89
CA VAL A 271 6.21 19.16 13.94
C VAL A 271 6.61 18.53 15.28
N MET A 272 5.97 17.42 15.64
CA MET A 272 6.31 16.65 16.85
C MET A 272 7.80 16.25 16.86
N SER A 273 8.29 15.66 15.77
CA SER A 273 9.69 15.21 15.67
C SER A 273 10.70 16.35 15.78
N GLY A 274 10.42 17.50 15.15
CA GLY A 274 11.30 18.67 15.16
C GLY A 274 11.35 19.34 16.52
N VAL A 275 10.20 19.51 17.17
CA VAL A 275 10.10 20.04 18.54
C VAL A 275 10.85 19.13 19.52
N LEU A 276 10.59 17.82 19.48
CA LEU A 276 11.29 16.86 20.36
C LEU A 276 12.80 16.87 20.15
N ARG A 277 13.27 16.92 18.89
CA ARG A 277 14.70 17.01 18.56
C ARG A 277 15.33 18.28 19.12
N HIS A 278 14.63 19.40 19.05
CA HIS A 278 15.12 20.68 19.56
C HIS A 278 15.13 20.76 21.08
N LEU A 279 14.03 20.36 21.73
CA LEU A 279 13.95 20.24 23.19
C LEU A 279 15.10 19.37 23.71
N LYS A 280 15.42 18.30 23.00
CA LYS A 280 16.53 17.43 23.36
C LYS A 280 17.91 18.08 23.24
N LYS A 281 18.15 18.80 22.14
CA LYS A 281 19.41 19.55 21.95
C LYS A 281 19.59 20.56 23.09
N ARG A 282 18.52 21.28 23.47
CA ARG A 282 18.54 22.20 24.63
C ARG A 282 18.71 21.49 25.97
N ALA A 283 18.11 20.31 26.15
CA ALA A 283 18.26 19.46 27.32
C ALA A 283 19.60 18.69 27.40
N LEU A 284 20.56 18.95 26.49
CA LEU A 284 21.84 18.23 26.39
C LEU A 284 21.67 16.70 26.37
N GLY A 285 20.59 16.21 25.75
CA GLY A 285 20.30 14.79 25.61
C GLY A 285 19.58 14.13 26.80
N ARG A 286 19.39 14.82 27.93
CA ARG A 286 18.81 14.25 29.17
C ARG A 286 17.31 14.51 29.35
N LEU A 287 16.52 14.24 28.31
CA LEU A 287 15.04 14.29 28.43
C LEU A 287 14.47 13.15 29.30
N HIS A 288 15.24 12.07 29.48
CA HIS A 288 14.89 10.97 30.38
C HIS A 288 15.88 10.89 31.56
N GLY A 289 15.39 10.45 32.72
CA GLY A 289 16.22 9.97 33.81
C GLY A 289 16.78 8.58 33.51
N ASP A 290 17.71 8.13 34.35
CA ASP A 290 18.33 6.80 34.23
C ASP A 290 17.32 5.63 34.41
N ASP A 291 16.11 5.94 34.88
CA ASP A 291 14.96 5.05 35.06
C ASP A 291 14.03 4.97 33.83
N GLY A 292 14.34 5.73 32.76
CA GLY A 292 13.52 5.78 31.55
C GLY A 292 12.26 6.63 31.66
N LYS A 293 12.06 7.37 32.75
CA LYS A 293 10.98 8.37 32.90
C LYS A 293 11.43 9.75 32.44
N PRO A 294 10.51 10.65 32.06
CA PRO A 294 10.84 12.03 31.74
C PRO A 294 11.57 12.68 32.92
N ASN A 295 12.72 13.31 32.66
CA ASN A 295 13.48 14.01 33.71
C ASN A 295 12.77 15.33 34.04
N GLU A 296 11.91 15.30 35.07
CA GLU A 296 11.09 16.44 35.46
C GLU A 296 11.92 17.70 35.75
N GLU A 297 13.14 17.58 36.30
CA GLU A 297 14.00 18.75 36.57
C GLU A 297 14.52 19.41 35.28
N VAL A 298 14.88 18.59 34.29
CA VAL A 298 15.32 19.08 32.98
C VAL A 298 14.14 19.65 32.19
N ILE A 299 12.97 19.01 32.26
CA ILE A 299 11.75 19.50 31.63
C ILE A 299 11.27 20.80 32.27
N LYS A 300 11.39 20.93 33.60
CA LYS A 300 11.11 22.17 34.32
C LYS A 300 12.04 23.30 33.92
N THR A 301 13.32 22.99 33.71
CA THR A 301 14.29 23.97 33.19
C THR A 301 13.94 24.39 31.75
N LEU A 302 13.49 23.44 30.91
CA LEU A 302 13.01 23.75 29.56
C LEU A 302 11.75 24.62 29.59
N PHE A 303 10.79 24.32 30.46
CA PHE A 303 9.56 25.10 30.62
C PHE A 303 9.87 26.57 30.94
N TYR A 304 10.71 26.82 31.96
CA TYR A 304 11.12 28.19 32.31
C TYR A 304 12.02 28.86 31.25
N SER A 305 12.66 28.09 30.37
CA SER A 305 13.41 28.66 29.25
C SER A 305 12.51 29.14 28.10
N ILE A 306 11.26 28.67 28.07
CA ILE A 306 10.25 29.02 27.06
C ILE A 306 9.31 30.10 27.61
N ASP A 307 8.92 30.00 28.88
CA ASP A 307 8.18 31.01 29.64
C ASP A 307 9.05 32.28 29.81
N GLY A 308 8.89 33.22 28.89
CA GLY A 308 9.73 34.40 28.78
C GLY A 308 9.30 35.51 29.75
N ASN A 309 8.02 35.54 30.10
CA ASN A 309 7.44 36.53 31.02
C ASN A 309 7.42 36.05 32.49
N ASN A 310 7.76 34.78 32.75
CA ASN A 310 7.74 34.10 34.05
C ASN A 310 6.36 34.12 34.73
N ASP A 311 5.28 34.07 33.94
CA ASP A 311 3.92 34.02 34.46
C ASP A 311 3.49 32.60 34.89
N GLY A 312 4.35 31.59 34.64
CA GLY A 312 4.12 30.20 34.99
C GLY A 312 3.30 29.44 33.94
N TYR A 313 3.05 30.05 32.78
CA TYR A 313 2.33 29.48 31.65
C TYR A 313 3.12 29.70 30.36
N ILE A 314 2.90 28.85 29.36
CA ILE A 314 3.41 29.09 28.00
C ILE A 314 2.24 29.54 27.13
N SER A 315 2.29 30.80 26.71
CA SER A 315 1.33 31.39 25.77
C SER A 315 1.61 30.98 24.32
N ALA A 316 0.62 31.13 23.43
CA ALA A 316 0.82 30.93 21.99
C ALA A 316 1.95 31.82 21.42
N THR A 317 2.18 33.00 21.98
CA THR A 317 3.27 33.90 21.61
C THR A 317 4.65 33.39 22.01
N GLU A 318 4.78 32.80 23.19
CA GLU A 318 6.04 32.17 23.64
C GLU A 318 6.30 30.87 22.90
N MET A 319 5.24 30.11 22.62
CA MET A 319 5.31 28.94 21.76
C MET A 319 5.76 29.31 20.35
N ARG A 320 5.25 30.41 19.78
CA ARG A 320 5.72 30.96 18.49
C ARG A 320 7.22 31.26 18.55
N ALA A 321 7.69 31.97 19.58
CA ALA A 321 9.10 32.28 19.74
C ALA A 321 9.97 31.02 19.85
N PHE A 322 9.49 30.00 20.56
CA PHE A 322 10.14 28.70 20.66
C PHE A 322 10.23 27.99 19.30
N ILE A 323 9.11 27.88 18.57
CA ILE A 323 9.00 27.22 17.26
C ILE A 323 9.86 27.91 16.20
N VAL A 324 9.94 29.25 16.20
CA VAL A 324 10.87 29.99 15.34
C VAL A 324 12.32 29.57 15.62
N GLY A 325 12.66 29.35 16.89
CA GLY A 325 13.98 28.89 17.30
C GLY A 325 14.28 27.41 17.02
N VAL A 326 13.27 26.58 16.69
CA VAL A 326 13.45 25.15 16.36
C VAL A 326 14.19 24.96 15.03
N GLN A 327 14.22 25.98 14.15
CA GLN A 327 14.81 25.93 12.81
C GLN A 327 14.51 24.59 12.13
N PHE A 328 13.29 24.44 11.61
CA PHE A 328 12.95 23.29 10.77
C PHE A 328 13.80 23.37 9.49
N ASP A 329 15.00 22.77 9.53
CA ASP A 329 15.94 22.78 8.42
C ASP A 329 15.23 22.24 7.16
N GLU A 330 14.98 23.16 6.24
CA GLU A 330 14.52 22.96 4.85
C GLU A 330 13.00 22.83 4.60
N VAL A 331 12.12 23.11 5.56
CA VAL A 331 10.68 22.86 5.37
C VAL A 331 9.84 24.13 5.55
N ASN A 332 9.02 24.45 4.54
CA ASN A 332 8.07 25.57 4.52
C ASN A 332 6.82 25.22 5.37
N LEU A 333 7.01 24.91 6.65
CA LEU A 333 5.90 24.73 7.59
C LEU A 333 5.36 26.09 7.99
N ASP A 334 4.05 26.30 7.77
CA ASP A 334 3.36 27.45 8.34
C ASP A 334 3.53 27.42 9.87
N GLN A 335 4.16 28.47 10.39
CA GLN A 335 4.46 28.60 11.81
C GLN A 335 3.17 28.57 12.63
N ASP A 336 2.08 29.15 12.11
CA ASP A 336 0.78 29.16 12.77
C ASP A 336 0.16 27.76 12.85
N ASP A 337 0.25 26.96 11.79
CA ASP A 337 -0.18 25.55 11.80
C ASP A 337 0.65 24.71 12.79
N ALA A 338 1.95 24.96 12.89
CA ALA A 338 2.81 24.28 13.86
C ALA A 338 2.46 24.65 15.31
N ILE A 339 2.22 25.94 15.59
CA ILE A 339 1.78 26.42 16.92
C ILE A 339 0.46 25.79 17.30
N ASN A 340 -0.54 25.87 16.42
CA ASN A 340 -1.87 25.33 16.68
C ASN A 340 -1.85 23.83 16.99
N LYS A 341 -0.98 23.07 16.30
CA LYS A 341 -0.79 21.64 16.57
C LYS A 341 -0.18 21.37 17.93
N VAL A 342 0.88 22.10 18.30
CA VAL A 342 1.49 21.96 19.62
C VAL A 342 0.48 22.34 20.71
N MET A 343 -0.18 23.50 20.58
CA MET A 343 -1.20 23.92 21.54
C MET A 343 -2.31 22.87 21.67
N SER A 344 -2.83 22.32 20.56
CA SER A 344 -3.90 21.31 20.61
C SER A 344 -3.52 20.00 21.31
N ASP A 345 -2.23 19.66 21.35
CA ASP A 345 -1.74 18.42 21.95
C ASP A 345 -1.33 18.58 23.42
N PHE A 346 -0.95 19.80 23.81
CA PHE A 346 -0.41 20.11 25.12
C PHE A 346 -1.47 20.74 26.04
N ASP A 347 -2.23 21.73 25.55
CA ASP A 347 -3.31 22.41 26.29
C ASP A 347 -4.51 21.46 26.41
N THR A 348 -4.57 20.75 27.55
CA THR A 348 -5.61 19.77 27.85
C THR A 348 -6.79 20.44 28.58
N SER A 349 -6.54 21.57 29.23
CA SER A 349 -7.53 22.37 29.94
C SER A 349 -8.35 23.28 29.01
N HIS A 350 -7.89 23.49 27.78
CA HIS A 350 -8.46 24.37 26.77
C HIS A 350 -8.55 25.84 27.20
N ASP A 351 -7.54 26.31 27.93
CA ASP A 351 -7.46 27.70 28.40
C ASP A 351 -6.54 28.59 27.56
N GLU A 352 -6.11 28.08 26.38
CA GLU A 352 -5.22 28.71 25.41
C GLU A 352 -3.80 28.97 25.94
N ARG A 353 -3.44 28.34 27.05
CA ARG A 353 -2.13 28.38 27.68
C ARG A 353 -1.70 26.97 28.05
N ILE A 354 -0.40 26.77 28.25
CA ILE A 354 0.14 25.47 28.67
C ILE A 354 0.76 25.64 30.05
N ASP A 355 0.20 24.96 31.04
CA ASP A 355 0.78 24.89 32.38
C ASP A 355 1.92 23.86 32.46
N PHE A 356 2.66 23.86 33.58
CA PHE A 356 3.77 22.93 33.75
C PHE A 356 3.34 21.44 33.71
N PRO A 357 2.28 21.01 34.44
CA PRO A 357 1.73 19.65 34.30
C PRO A 357 1.39 19.24 32.86
N GLU A 358 0.72 20.11 32.11
CA GLU A 358 0.36 19.92 30.71
C GLU A 358 1.61 19.80 29.83
N PHE A 359 2.62 20.63 30.07
CA PHE A 359 3.90 20.58 29.37
C PHE A 359 4.62 19.24 29.57
N VAL A 360 4.71 18.76 30.82
CA VAL A 360 5.31 17.47 31.15
C VAL A 360 4.53 16.32 30.51
N ASN A 361 3.19 16.36 30.59
CA ASN A 361 2.33 15.33 30.01
C ASN A 361 2.45 15.28 28.48
N GLY A 362 2.45 16.45 27.82
CA GLY A 362 2.61 16.56 26.36
C GLY A 362 3.95 16.02 25.87
N ILE A 363 5.07 16.40 26.50
CA ILE A 363 6.39 15.85 26.17
C ILE A 363 6.43 14.34 26.38
N SER A 364 5.88 13.85 27.50
CA SER A 364 5.85 12.43 27.83
C SER A 364 5.07 11.63 26.79
N LYS A 365 3.90 12.15 26.38
CA LYS A 365 3.06 11.58 25.34
C LYS A 365 3.80 11.51 24.00
N TRP A 366 4.39 12.62 23.55
CA TRP A 366 5.13 12.69 22.29
C TRP A 366 6.40 11.82 22.26
N LEU A 367 7.12 11.71 23.38
CA LEU A 367 8.26 10.77 23.51
C LEU A 367 7.80 9.31 23.43
N GLY A 368 6.68 8.96 24.05
CA GLY A 368 6.06 7.65 23.90
C GLY A 368 5.66 7.35 22.46
N GLU A 369 5.08 8.33 21.77
CA GLU A 369 4.71 8.22 20.35
C GLU A 369 5.92 8.03 19.44
N ALA A 370 6.99 8.80 19.64
CA ALA A 370 8.24 8.65 18.90
C ALA A 370 8.87 7.26 19.10
N LYS A 371 8.81 6.71 20.32
CA LYS A 371 9.28 5.36 20.63
C LYS A 371 8.45 4.26 19.97
N SER A 372 7.13 4.42 19.94
CA SER A 372 6.21 3.46 19.29
C SER A 372 6.25 3.48 17.76
N SER A 373 6.71 4.60 17.18
CA SER A 373 6.78 4.80 15.74
C SER A 373 8.14 4.46 15.11
N GLY A 374 9.17 4.23 15.93
CA GLY A 374 10.46 3.72 15.48
C GLY A 374 10.45 2.19 15.39
N VAL A 375 10.97 1.63 14.30
CA VAL A 375 11.23 0.19 14.18
C VAL A 375 12.08 -0.24 15.37
N ASP A 376 11.72 -1.37 16.01
CA ASP A 376 12.43 -2.01 17.13
C ASP A 376 13.94 -1.99 16.93
N SER A 377 14.60 -0.94 17.42
CA SER A 377 16.05 -0.92 17.52
C SER A 377 16.39 -1.78 18.73
N HIS A 378 16.69 -3.06 18.45
CA HIS A 378 17.21 -4.06 19.38
C HIS A 378 18.54 -3.67 20.08
N ASP A 379 18.97 -2.42 19.95
CA ASP A 379 20.22 -1.87 20.46
C ASP A 379 19.90 -0.60 21.28
N ALA A 380 19.09 -0.78 22.33
CA ALA A 380 18.80 0.26 23.31
C ALA A 380 20.00 0.43 24.25
N GLY A 381 21.09 1.00 23.72
CA GLY A 381 22.06 1.71 24.54
C GLY A 381 21.47 3.04 25.05
N PRO A 382 22.15 3.74 25.98
CA PRO A 382 21.66 4.99 26.59
C PRO A 382 21.46 6.14 25.59
N ASP A 383 21.97 5.99 24.36
CA ASP A 383 21.99 7.01 23.32
C ASP A 383 20.64 7.12 22.59
N THR A 384 19.67 7.61 23.36
CA THR A 384 18.34 8.13 22.97
C THR A 384 18.43 9.07 21.75
N ILE A 385 19.60 9.67 21.46
CA ILE A 385 19.80 10.64 20.35
C ILE A 385 19.53 9.96 19.02
N LYS A 386 19.98 8.71 18.87
CA LYS A 386 19.89 7.99 17.61
C LYS A 386 18.44 7.70 17.20
N TYR A 387 17.58 7.25 18.11
CA TYR A 387 16.18 6.96 17.75
C TYR A 387 15.37 8.22 17.42
N LEU A 388 15.62 9.35 18.09
CA LEU A 388 14.92 10.61 17.81
C LEU A 388 15.40 11.23 16.50
N ASP A 389 16.69 11.09 16.19
CA ASP A 389 17.24 11.52 14.90
C ASP A 389 16.75 10.59 13.78
N ASP A 390 16.66 9.28 14.01
CA ASP A 390 16.06 8.30 13.09
C ASP A 390 14.56 8.56 12.91
N PHE A 391 13.82 8.85 13.99
CA PHE A 391 12.41 9.21 13.95
C PHE A 391 12.20 10.53 13.21
N HIS A 392 13.00 11.55 13.48
CA HIS A 392 12.96 12.82 12.77
C HIS A 392 13.33 12.65 11.30
N GLN A 393 14.34 11.84 10.97
CA GLN A 393 14.74 11.57 9.59
C GLN A 393 13.67 10.75 8.84
N GLN A 394 13.05 9.78 9.50
CA GLN A 394 11.93 9.01 8.96
C GLN A 394 10.71 9.90 8.71
N THR A 395 10.41 10.79 9.64
CA THR A 395 9.27 11.70 9.53
C THR A 395 9.52 12.81 8.51
N LYS A 396 10.76 13.29 8.42
CA LYS A 396 11.23 14.18 7.35
C LYS A 396 11.08 13.48 6.01
N ARG A 397 11.50 12.20 5.86
CA ARG A 397 11.24 11.43 4.62
C ARG A 397 9.74 11.29 4.33
N GLU A 398 8.92 10.89 5.30
CA GLU A 398 7.46 10.74 5.11
C GLU A 398 6.80 12.08 4.71
N GLN A 399 7.33 13.21 5.15
CA GLN A 399 6.84 14.55 4.80
C GLN A 399 7.40 15.11 3.49
N ASP A 400 8.69 14.92 3.23
CA ASP A 400 9.37 15.14 1.95
C ASP A 400 8.85 14.17 0.85
N HIS A 401 7.95 13.26 1.22
CA HIS A 401 7.20 12.40 0.30
C HIS A 401 5.74 12.84 0.19
N LEU A 402 5.25 13.80 0.97
CA LEU A 402 3.80 14.08 1.07
C LEU A 402 3.40 15.56 1.04
N GLY A 403 4.28 16.56 1.13
CA GLY A 403 3.83 17.96 1.08
C GLY A 403 4.83 19.07 0.72
N ASP A 404 4.59 19.72 -0.43
CA ASP A 404 4.97 21.11 -0.70
C ASP A 404 3.71 21.86 -1.17
N GLN A 405 2.94 22.38 -0.21
CA GLN A 405 1.82 23.28 -0.50
C GLN A 405 1.79 24.45 0.48
N SER A 406 2.49 25.52 0.09
CA SER A 406 2.06 26.91 0.27
C SER A 406 3.02 27.87 -0.44
N SER A 407 2.71 28.25 -1.69
CA SER A 407 3.11 29.55 -2.26
C SER A 407 2.24 29.91 -3.47
N VAL A 408 1.00 30.32 -3.19
CA VAL A 408 0.33 31.35 -4.00
C VAL A 408 -0.02 32.46 -3.04
N ASP A 409 0.96 33.33 -2.76
CA ASP A 409 0.73 34.77 -2.80
C ASP A 409 2.07 35.50 -2.88
N GLN A 410 2.07 36.55 -3.70
CA GLN A 410 3.21 37.38 -4.07
C GLN A 410 3.57 38.35 -2.94
N SER A 411 4.86 38.48 -2.63
CA SER A 411 5.55 39.78 -2.56
C SER A 411 7.06 39.61 -2.36
N ASP A 412 7.81 40.43 -3.09
CA ASP A 412 9.26 40.55 -3.17
C ASP A 412 10.04 40.32 -1.86
N GLU A 413 11.06 39.45 -1.91
CA GLU A 413 12.44 39.83 -1.58
C GLU A 413 13.42 38.75 -2.09
N MET A 414 14.46 39.20 -2.78
CA MET A 414 15.48 38.36 -3.41
C MET A 414 16.45 37.82 -2.36
N VAL A 415 16.49 36.50 -2.16
CA VAL A 415 17.69 35.81 -1.63
C VAL A 415 17.90 34.48 -2.37
N GLU A 416 19.13 34.29 -2.82
CA GLU A 416 19.65 33.20 -3.65
C GLU A 416 19.42 31.79 -3.08
N GLY A 417 19.07 30.84 -3.96
CA GLY A 417 19.04 29.41 -3.63
C GLY A 417 18.02 28.56 -4.42
N VAL A 418 17.83 28.81 -5.72
CA VAL A 418 16.87 28.08 -6.56
C VAL A 418 17.52 26.83 -7.14
N GLU A 419 17.22 25.63 -6.61
CA GLU A 419 17.33 24.36 -7.37
C GLU A 419 16.63 23.11 -6.76
N LYS A 420 15.74 23.23 -5.75
CA LYS A 420 15.14 22.06 -5.07
C LYS A 420 13.89 21.41 -5.72
N PRO A 421 12.90 22.13 -6.29
CA PRO A 421 11.64 21.49 -6.74
C PRO A 421 11.75 20.69 -8.05
N LYS A 422 12.63 21.10 -8.97
CA LYS A 422 12.80 20.41 -10.27
C LYS A 422 13.45 19.03 -10.13
N TRP A 423 14.39 18.89 -9.20
CA TRP A 423 15.07 17.62 -8.94
C TRP A 423 14.13 16.58 -8.32
N THR A 424 13.27 16.98 -7.38
CA THR A 424 12.26 16.10 -6.79
C THR A 424 11.25 15.63 -7.84
N SER A 425 10.82 16.51 -8.76
CA SER A 425 9.92 16.14 -9.87
C SER A 425 10.56 15.14 -10.83
N ILE A 426 11.82 15.36 -11.23
CA ILE A 426 12.56 14.43 -12.09
C ILE A 426 12.75 13.08 -11.39
N LYS A 427 13.07 13.09 -10.10
CA LYS A 427 13.22 11.87 -9.29
C LYS A 427 11.90 11.10 -9.19
N ALA A 428 10.78 11.78 -8.92
CA ALA A 428 9.45 11.18 -8.87
C ALA A 428 9.09 10.54 -10.22
N ALA A 429 9.29 11.27 -11.32
CA ALA A 429 9.06 10.77 -12.67
C ALA A 429 9.92 9.54 -12.97
N LEU A 430 11.21 9.56 -12.60
CA LEU A 430 12.12 8.44 -12.81
C LEU A 430 11.74 7.20 -11.98
N LEU A 431 11.28 7.38 -10.74
CA LEU A 431 10.76 6.30 -9.90
C LEU A 431 9.50 5.67 -10.50
N LEU A 432 8.56 6.49 -10.97
CA LEU A 432 7.33 6.02 -11.64
C LEU A 432 7.66 5.26 -12.93
N LEU A 433 8.57 5.78 -13.74
CA LEU A 433 8.99 5.15 -15.00
C LEU A 433 9.71 3.82 -14.72
N LEU A 434 10.63 3.80 -13.75
CA LEU A 434 11.35 2.59 -13.35
C LEU A 434 10.38 1.53 -12.80
N GLY A 435 9.46 1.91 -11.93
CA GLY A 435 8.45 0.99 -11.39
C GLY A 435 7.54 0.41 -12.48
N THR A 436 7.11 1.24 -13.43
CA THR A 436 6.32 0.80 -14.60
C THR A 436 7.10 -0.15 -15.50
N LEU A 437 8.39 0.11 -15.75
CA LEU A 437 9.25 -0.76 -16.57
C LEU A 437 9.48 -2.12 -15.90
N ILE A 438 9.69 -2.14 -14.58
CA ILE A 438 9.82 -3.39 -13.82
C ILE A 438 8.49 -4.17 -13.88
N ALA A 439 7.36 -3.51 -13.62
CA ALA A 439 6.06 -4.16 -13.69
C ALA A 439 5.77 -4.73 -15.10
N ALA A 440 6.07 -3.97 -16.16
CA ALA A 440 5.94 -4.44 -17.55
C ALA A 440 6.83 -5.64 -17.86
N ALA A 441 8.07 -5.65 -17.37
CA ALA A 441 9.05 -6.70 -17.70
C ALA A 441 8.82 -8.01 -16.93
N PHE A 442 8.15 -7.96 -15.78
CA PHE A 442 7.97 -9.12 -14.89
C PHE A 442 6.52 -9.53 -14.69
N ALA A 443 5.55 -8.83 -15.29
CA ALA A 443 4.15 -9.26 -15.32
C ALA A 443 3.98 -10.58 -16.09
N ASP A 444 4.41 -10.62 -17.36
CA ASP A 444 4.35 -11.83 -18.21
C ASP A 444 4.94 -13.09 -17.54
N PRO A 445 6.19 -13.08 -17.05
CA PRO A 445 6.82 -14.30 -16.55
C PRO A 445 6.19 -14.74 -15.23
N LEU A 446 5.58 -13.81 -14.48
CA LEU A 446 4.83 -14.13 -13.26
C LEU A 446 3.51 -14.85 -13.61
N VAL A 447 2.77 -14.37 -14.61
CA VAL A 447 1.55 -15.04 -15.09
C VAL A 447 1.88 -16.42 -15.65
N ASP A 448 2.91 -16.53 -16.49
CA ASP A 448 3.38 -17.81 -17.03
C ASP A 448 3.83 -18.77 -15.91
N ALA A 449 4.47 -18.27 -14.85
CA ALA A 449 4.87 -19.10 -13.70
C ALA A 449 3.66 -19.61 -12.90
N VAL A 450 2.60 -18.80 -12.76
CA VAL A 450 1.33 -19.22 -12.15
C VAL A 450 0.63 -20.29 -12.98
N ASP A 451 0.56 -20.11 -14.29
CA ASP A 451 -0.05 -21.09 -15.21
C ASP A 451 0.73 -22.42 -15.20
N ASN A 452 2.06 -22.37 -15.30
CA ASN A 452 2.90 -23.58 -15.20
C ASN A 452 2.81 -24.25 -13.82
N PHE A 453 2.60 -23.49 -12.74
CA PHE A 453 2.37 -24.05 -11.41
C PHE A 453 0.99 -24.72 -11.31
N SER A 454 -0.03 -24.12 -11.92
CA SER A 454 -1.38 -24.68 -12.05
C SER A 454 -1.33 -26.04 -12.74
N ASP A 455 -0.67 -26.13 -13.89
CA ASP A 455 -0.52 -27.37 -14.65
C ASP A 455 0.23 -28.45 -13.85
N ALA A 456 1.30 -28.07 -13.14
CA ALA A 456 2.10 -28.99 -12.36
C ALA A 456 1.40 -29.51 -11.08
N THR A 457 0.48 -28.74 -10.51
CA THR A 457 -0.25 -29.10 -9.28
C THR A 457 -1.67 -29.56 -9.51
N SER A 458 -2.21 -29.38 -10.73
CA SER A 458 -3.63 -29.55 -11.06
C SER A 458 -4.56 -28.67 -10.21
N ILE A 459 -4.03 -27.58 -9.64
CA ILE A 459 -4.80 -26.55 -8.94
C ILE A 459 -5.09 -25.44 -9.95
N PRO A 460 -6.34 -25.00 -10.13
CA PRO A 460 -6.68 -23.93 -11.07
C PRO A 460 -5.89 -22.64 -10.81
N SER A 461 -5.40 -22.04 -11.89
CA SER A 461 -4.64 -20.78 -11.92
C SER A 461 -5.30 -19.66 -11.11
N PHE A 462 -6.64 -19.56 -11.16
CA PHE A 462 -7.44 -18.62 -10.35
C PHE A 462 -7.13 -18.70 -8.85
N PHE A 463 -7.08 -19.89 -8.25
CA PHE A 463 -6.88 -20.01 -6.79
C PHE A 463 -5.46 -19.61 -6.39
N ILE A 464 -4.48 -19.95 -7.25
CA ILE A 464 -3.09 -19.57 -7.05
C ILE A 464 -2.96 -18.05 -7.15
N SER A 465 -3.58 -17.44 -8.17
CA SER A 465 -3.51 -15.99 -8.35
C SER A 465 -4.26 -15.22 -7.27
N PHE A 466 -5.43 -15.70 -6.84
CA PHE A 466 -6.22 -15.13 -5.75
C PHE A 466 -5.45 -15.04 -4.43
N ILE A 467 -4.60 -16.03 -4.15
CA ILE A 467 -3.83 -16.07 -2.91
C ILE A 467 -2.48 -15.37 -3.09
N ALA A 468 -1.70 -15.71 -4.12
CA ALA A 468 -0.29 -15.33 -4.19
C ALA A 468 -0.06 -13.92 -4.75
N LEU A 469 -0.79 -13.51 -5.80
CA LEU A 469 -0.50 -12.26 -6.50
C LEU A 469 -0.82 -11.00 -5.70
N PRO A 470 -1.92 -10.94 -4.90
CA PRO A 470 -2.18 -9.79 -4.04
C PRO A 470 -1.04 -9.47 -3.06
N TRP A 471 -0.30 -10.48 -2.59
CA TRP A 471 0.89 -10.25 -1.75
C TRP A 471 2.06 -9.67 -2.54
N ALA A 472 2.15 -9.93 -3.84
CA ALA A 472 3.17 -9.31 -4.68
C ALA A 472 2.85 -7.85 -4.98
N THR A 473 1.58 -7.52 -5.27
CA THR A 473 1.22 -6.18 -5.75
C THR A 473 0.77 -5.22 -4.64
N ASN A 474 0.07 -5.69 -3.62
CA ASN A 474 -0.54 -4.85 -2.58
C ASN A 474 0.17 -4.93 -1.21
N SER A 475 1.33 -5.60 -1.11
CA SER A 475 2.02 -5.75 0.18
C SER A 475 2.62 -4.46 0.72
N SER A 476 3.14 -3.56 -0.13
CA SER A 476 3.65 -2.26 0.32
C SER A 476 2.57 -1.41 0.98
N GLU A 477 1.37 -1.40 0.39
CA GLU A 477 0.19 -0.72 0.93
C GLU A 477 -0.37 -1.42 2.18
N SER A 478 -0.37 -2.76 2.18
CA SER A 478 -0.84 -3.54 3.33
C SER A 478 0.03 -3.33 4.57
N VAL A 479 1.35 -3.33 4.40
CA VAL A 479 2.30 -3.12 5.49
C VAL A 479 2.19 -1.70 6.03
N SER A 480 2.09 -0.69 5.16
CA SER A 480 1.91 0.70 5.60
C SER A 480 0.59 0.89 6.35
N ALA A 481 -0.51 0.29 5.88
CA ALA A 481 -1.80 0.28 6.55
C ALA A 481 -1.75 -0.34 7.95
N ILE A 482 -1.06 -1.48 8.12
CA ILE A 482 -0.91 -2.16 9.41
C ILE A 482 -0.06 -1.32 10.37
N ILE A 483 1.08 -0.78 9.91
CA ILE A 483 1.93 0.12 10.70
C ILE A 483 1.17 1.38 11.11
N PHE A 484 0.27 1.87 10.26
CA PHE A 484 -0.53 3.04 10.58
C PHE A 484 -1.63 2.73 11.60
N ALA A 485 -2.29 1.57 11.48
CA ALA A 485 -3.27 1.09 12.44
C ALA A 485 -2.66 0.85 13.83
N SER A 486 -1.41 0.36 13.90
CA SER A 486 -0.70 0.07 15.17
C SER A 486 -0.48 1.28 16.06
N ARG A 487 -0.67 2.49 15.53
CA ARG A 487 -0.54 3.74 16.26
C ARG A 487 -1.68 3.96 17.26
N LYS A 488 -2.76 3.15 17.23
CA LYS A 488 -3.81 3.15 18.26
C LYS A 488 -4.47 4.52 18.46
N ARG A 489 -4.70 5.25 17.36
CA ARG A 489 -5.37 6.56 17.34
C ARG A 489 -6.57 6.52 16.42
N GLN A 490 -7.64 7.23 16.78
CA GLN A 490 -8.83 7.35 15.94
C GLN A 490 -8.51 7.98 14.58
N ARG A 491 -7.70 9.05 14.56
CA ARG A 491 -7.28 9.70 13.30
C ARG A 491 -6.49 8.74 12.42
N SER A 492 -5.61 7.94 13.04
CA SER A 492 -4.81 6.97 12.30
C SER A 492 -5.68 5.85 11.72
N ALA A 493 -6.52 5.23 12.56
CA ALA A 493 -7.45 4.21 12.12
C ALA A 493 -8.39 4.69 11.00
N SER A 494 -8.95 5.89 11.13
CA SER A 494 -9.88 6.45 10.14
C SER A 494 -9.23 6.58 8.76
N LEU A 495 -7.97 7.04 8.70
CA LEU A 495 -7.25 7.12 7.43
C LEU A 495 -6.91 5.71 6.90
N THR A 496 -6.43 4.77 7.73
CA THR A 496 -6.17 3.39 7.28
C THR A 496 -7.39 2.77 6.63
N PHE A 497 -8.54 2.79 7.30
CA PHE A 497 -9.75 2.17 6.75
C PHE A 497 -10.26 2.90 5.50
N SER A 498 -10.16 4.23 5.47
CA SER A 498 -10.51 5.01 4.28
C SER A 498 -9.60 4.68 3.08
N GLU A 499 -8.30 4.46 3.31
CA GLU A 499 -7.34 4.02 2.29
C GLU A 499 -7.67 2.61 1.80
N LEU A 500 -7.97 1.66 2.69
CA LEU A 500 -8.37 0.29 2.31
C LEU A 500 -9.64 0.27 1.45
N TYR A 501 -10.67 1.05 1.83
CA TYR A 501 -11.91 1.15 1.03
C TYR A 501 -11.67 1.87 -0.30
N GLY A 502 -10.79 2.88 -0.32
CA GLY A 502 -10.38 3.58 -1.52
C GLY A 502 -9.63 2.66 -2.50
N ALA A 503 -8.70 1.84 -2.00
CA ALA A 503 -7.96 0.85 -2.78
C ALA A 503 -8.91 -0.22 -3.36
N ALA A 504 -9.82 -0.76 -2.54
CA ALA A 504 -10.86 -1.69 -3.00
C ALA A 504 -11.75 -1.07 -4.08
N THR A 505 -12.15 0.20 -3.92
CA THR A 505 -12.93 0.93 -4.94
C THR A 505 -12.16 1.07 -6.25
N MET A 506 -10.86 1.39 -6.19
CA MET A 506 -10.02 1.53 -7.39
C MET A 506 -9.82 0.20 -8.10
N ASN A 507 -9.54 -0.88 -7.37
CA ASN A 507 -9.44 -2.22 -7.95
C ASN A 507 -10.76 -2.59 -8.64
N ASN A 508 -11.89 -2.39 -7.95
CA ASN A 508 -13.21 -2.69 -8.49
C ASN A 508 -13.58 -1.89 -9.75
N LEU A 509 -13.19 -0.62 -9.87
CA LEU A 509 -13.57 0.22 -11.02
C LEU A 509 -12.54 0.17 -12.16
N LEU A 510 -11.24 0.33 -11.85
CA LEU A 510 -10.17 0.40 -12.85
C LEU A 510 -9.85 -0.99 -13.40
N CYS A 511 -9.56 -1.96 -12.52
CA CYS A 511 -9.14 -3.28 -12.97
C CYS A 511 -10.28 -4.02 -13.66
N LEU A 512 -11.53 -3.86 -13.19
CA LEU A 512 -12.70 -4.38 -13.91
C LEU A 512 -12.88 -3.71 -15.27
N ALA A 513 -12.71 -2.39 -15.39
CA ALA A 513 -12.82 -1.71 -16.68
C ALA A 513 -11.77 -2.22 -17.68
N VAL A 514 -10.53 -2.40 -17.22
CA VAL A 514 -9.44 -3.01 -18.02
C VAL A 514 -9.81 -4.44 -18.44
N PHE A 515 -10.30 -5.24 -17.51
CA PHE A 515 -10.74 -6.62 -17.75
C PHE A 515 -11.87 -6.70 -18.79
N LEU A 516 -12.94 -5.91 -18.61
CA LEU A 516 -14.07 -5.87 -19.53
C LEU A 516 -13.68 -5.36 -20.91
N ALA A 517 -12.77 -4.38 -20.99
CA ALA A 517 -12.23 -3.91 -22.26
C ALA A 517 -11.48 -5.02 -22.99
N LEU A 518 -10.67 -5.82 -22.28
CA LEU A 518 -9.95 -6.95 -22.85
C LEU A 518 -10.92 -8.02 -23.36
N VAL A 519 -11.90 -8.43 -22.55
CA VAL A 519 -12.93 -9.41 -22.94
C VAL A 519 -13.71 -8.95 -24.17
N TYR A 520 -14.09 -7.66 -24.22
CA TYR A 520 -14.83 -7.10 -25.35
C TYR A 520 -14.00 -7.01 -26.64
N ILE A 521 -12.73 -6.58 -26.56
CA ILE A 521 -11.86 -6.42 -27.74
C ILE A 521 -11.41 -7.79 -28.29
N ARG A 522 -11.19 -8.77 -27.42
CA ARG A 522 -10.69 -10.10 -27.77
C ARG A 522 -11.78 -11.14 -28.02
N ASP A 523 -13.05 -10.75 -27.88
CA ASP A 523 -14.20 -11.63 -28.07
C ASP A 523 -14.14 -12.88 -27.15
N LEU A 524 -13.69 -12.68 -25.90
CA LEU A 524 -13.54 -13.77 -24.95
C LEU A 524 -14.89 -14.15 -24.32
N THR A 525 -15.03 -15.42 -23.98
CA THR A 525 -16.19 -15.96 -23.28
C THR A 525 -16.14 -15.58 -21.80
N TRP A 526 -17.22 -14.98 -21.32
CA TRP A 526 -17.39 -14.70 -19.90
C TRP A 526 -17.79 -15.98 -19.15
N GLU A 527 -16.86 -16.52 -18.35
CA GLU A 527 -17.02 -17.74 -17.54
C GLU A 527 -16.71 -17.51 -16.05
N PHE A 528 -16.66 -16.23 -15.63
CA PHE A 528 -16.15 -15.83 -14.31
C PHE A 528 -17.26 -15.44 -13.32
N SER A 529 -18.40 -16.15 -13.35
CA SER A 529 -19.57 -15.79 -12.55
C SER A 529 -19.33 -15.89 -11.05
N ALA A 530 -18.74 -17.02 -10.61
CA ALA A 530 -18.53 -17.35 -9.20
C ALA A 530 -17.51 -16.41 -8.55
N GLU A 531 -16.45 -16.05 -9.27
CA GLU A 531 -15.41 -15.14 -8.86
C GLU A 531 -15.97 -13.73 -8.63
N VAL A 532 -16.77 -13.25 -9.56
CA VAL A 532 -17.42 -11.94 -9.43
C VAL A 532 -18.45 -11.95 -8.29
N LEU A 533 -19.18 -13.05 -8.08
CA LEU A 533 -20.13 -13.16 -6.98
C LEU A 533 -19.42 -13.01 -5.63
N VAL A 534 -18.23 -13.60 -5.47
CA VAL A 534 -17.44 -13.46 -4.26
C VAL A 534 -17.06 -12.00 -3.98
N ILE A 535 -16.61 -11.27 -5.00
CA ILE A 535 -16.30 -9.83 -4.86
C ILE A 535 -17.55 -9.06 -4.40
N VAL A 536 -18.68 -9.30 -5.05
CA VAL A 536 -19.97 -8.67 -4.75
C VAL A 536 -20.37 -8.95 -3.30
N VAL A 537 -20.33 -10.20 -2.85
CA VAL A 537 -20.72 -10.60 -1.50
C VAL A 537 -19.81 -9.95 -0.45
N VAL A 538 -18.49 -10.04 -0.62
CA VAL A 538 -17.53 -9.47 0.34
C VAL A 538 -17.66 -7.95 0.41
N CYS A 539 -17.74 -7.27 -0.74
CA CYS A 539 -17.89 -5.81 -0.79
C CYS A 539 -19.21 -5.34 -0.19
N LEU A 540 -20.32 -6.04 -0.43
CA LEU A 540 -21.62 -5.67 0.15
C LEU A 540 -21.68 -5.94 1.65
N VAL A 541 -21.17 -7.09 2.13
CA VAL A 541 -21.15 -7.43 3.56
C VAL A 541 -20.27 -6.44 4.33
N MET A 542 -19.01 -6.25 3.90
CA MET A 542 -18.09 -5.33 4.56
C MET A 542 -18.51 -3.87 4.37
N GLY A 543 -19.00 -3.51 3.18
CA GLY A 543 -19.51 -2.18 2.88
C GLY A 543 -20.72 -1.83 3.73
N ALA A 544 -21.72 -2.71 3.86
CA ALA A 544 -22.86 -2.49 4.74
C ALA A 544 -22.42 -2.39 6.22
N PHE A 545 -21.55 -3.30 6.65
CA PHE A 545 -21.04 -3.30 8.03
C PHE A 545 -20.34 -1.98 8.40
N ALA A 546 -19.44 -1.49 7.54
CA ALA A 546 -18.69 -0.24 7.75
C ALA A 546 -19.51 1.03 7.45
N SER A 547 -20.60 0.93 6.68
CA SER A 547 -21.47 2.07 6.35
C SER A 547 -22.37 2.52 7.50
N PHE A 548 -22.74 1.59 8.39
CA PHE A 548 -23.65 1.83 9.51
C PHE A 548 -22.96 1.83 10.87
N ARG A 549 -21.67 1.44 10.94
CA ARG A 549 -20.89 1.45 12.18
C ARG A 549 -19.61 2.22 11.99
N THR A 550 -19.32 3.08 12.97
CA THR A 550 -18.04 3.79 13.10
C THR A 550 -17.13 3.12 14.13
N THR A 551 -17.61 2.12 14.87
CA THR A 551 -16.83 1.42 15.88
C THR A 551 -16.81 -0.09 15.63
N PHE A 552 -15.61 -0.63 15.60
CA PHE A 552 -15.28 -2.00 15.22
C PHE A 552 -14.69 -2.73 16.44
N PRO A 553 -15.53 -3.39 17.25
CA PRO A 553 -15.07 -4.22 18.35
C PRO A 553 -14.25 -5.42 17.85
N LEU A 554 -13.35 -5.94 18.68
CA LEU A 554 -12.37 -6.94 18.26
C LEU A 554 -13.00 -8.21 17.65
N TRP A 555 -14.21 -8.61 18.06
CA TRP A 555 -14.90 -9.75 17.45
C TRP A 555 -15.12 -9.64 15.94
N THR A 556 -15.17 -8.42 15.39
CA THR A 556 -15.40 -8.19 13.95
C THR A 556 -14.21 -8.64 13.11
N SER A 557 -12.99 -8.62 13.68
CA SER A 557 -11.80 -9.15 13.02
C SER A 557 -11.94 -10.64 12.70
N PHE A 558 -12.54 -11.43 13.59
CA PHE A 558 -12.79 -12.85 13.34
C PHE A 558 -13.75 -13.08 12.18
N VAL A 559 -14.80 -12.24 12.07
CA VAL A 559 -15.73 -12.31 10.93
C VAL A 559 -15.01 -11.99 9.63
N ALA A 560 -14.19 -10.95 9.62
CA ALA A 560 -13.37 -10.59 8.47
C ALA A 560 -12.41 -11.73 8.07
N PHE A 561 -11.67 -12.31 9.02
CA PHE A 561 -10.77 -13.44 8.74
C PHE A 561 -11.49 -14.69 8.27
N LEU A 562 -12.70 -14.96 8.75
CA LEU A 562 -13.50 -16.11 8.33
C LEU A 562 -14.09 -15.93 6.92
N LEU A 563 -14.36 -14.69 6.51
CA LEU A 563 -14.83 -14.36 5.16
C LEU A 563 -13.80 -14.72 4.07
N TYR A 564 -12.50 -14.66 4.34
CA TYR A 564 -11.45 -15.01 3.36
C TYR A 564 -11.49 -16.49 2.93
N PRO A 565 -11.35 -17.51 3.81
CA PRO A 565 -11.46 -18.90 3.40
C PRO A 565 -12.87 -19.28 2.95
N LEU A 566 -13.92 -18.62 3.48
CA LEU A 566 -15.29 -18.83 3.02
C LEU A 566 -15.47 -18.39 1.56
N SER A 567 -14.79 -17.31 1.16
CA SER A 567 -14.82 -16.85 -0.23
C SER A 567 -14.22 -17.87 -1.19
N LEU A 568 -13.05 -18.44 -0.85
CA LEU A 568 -12.41 -19.52 -1.61
C LEU A 568 -13.28 -20.77 -1.68
N ALA A 569 -13.88 -21.16 -0.56
CA ALA A 569 -14.79 -22.29 -0.50
C ALA A 569 -16.05 -22.05 -1.35
N LEU A 570 -16.56 -20.81 -1.37
CA LEU A 570 -17.72 -20.45 -2.19
C LEU A 570 -17.41 -20.58 -3.69
N VAL A 571 -16.28 -20.08 -4.17
CA VAL A 571 -15.86 -20.28 -5.58
C VAL A 571 -15.75 -21.77 -5.87
N TYR A 572 -15.05 -22.53 -5.01
CA TYR A 572 -14.86 -23.97 -5.23
C TYR A 572 -16.19 -24.72 -5.34
N VAL A 573 -17.17 -24.42 -4.48
CA VAL A 573 -18.49 -25.05 -4.52
C VAL A 573 -19.26 -24.64 -5.77
N LEU A 574 -19.24 -23.35 -6.13
CA LEU A 574 -19.99 -22.84 -7.29
C LEU A 574 -19.45 -23.41 -8.60
N ASP A 575 -18.13 -23.42 -8.78
CA ASP A 575 -17.51 -23.88 -10.03
C ASP A 575 -17.49 -25.41 -10.13
N TYR A 576 -16.99 -26.11 -9.10
CA TYR A 576 -16.70 -27.54 -9.20
C TYR A 576 -17.88 -28.44 -8.85
N ILE A 577 -18.81 -27.96 -8.03
CA ILE A 577 -19.97 -28.75 -7.60
C ILE A 577 -21.23 -28.35 -8.38
N LEU A 578 -21.45 -27.05 -8.57
CA LEU A 578 -22.66 -26.53 -9.20
C LEU A 578 -22.49 -26.20 -10.68
N GLY A 579 -21.25 -26.16 -11.19
CA GLY A 579 -20.96 -25.87 -12.61
C GLY A 579 -21.36 -24.45 -13.02
N TRP A 580 -21.22 -23.48 -12.11
CA TRP A 580 -21.71 -22.12 -12.26
C TRP A 580 -20.65 -21.19 -12.87
N SER A 581 -20.22 -21.51 -14.10
CA SER A 581 -19.27 -20.71 -14.90
C SER A 581 -19.97 -19.77 -15.89
#